data_AF-A0A3B9EYE9-F1
#
_entry.id   AF-A0A3B9EYE9-F1
#
_cell.length_a   1.000
_cell.length_b   1.000
_cell.length_c   1.000
_cell.angle_alpha   90.00
_cell.angle_beta   90.00
_cell.angle_gamma   90.00
#
_symmetry.space_group_name_H-M   'P 1'
#
loop_
_entity.id
_entity.type
_entity.pdbx_description
1 polymer ?
#
loop_
_entity_poly.entity_id
_entity_poly.type
_entity_poly.pdbx_seq_one_letter_code
_entity_poly.pdbx_strand_id
1 'polypeptide(L)'
;PGYPYLNFLTDMLNWLKAHPTEIVTISLSTNGFLDHASMDPTEEELENVWNEAMKNTSADVVIGTRDDLASSYQTLIEQKKRIIFLNNSNAISDSATNSYYPASKYDTYDGNDDQYATFSSNTIIEDVLNKMSASDQAGKDYTVVQIQGTCTAALMTNLENAWNDNGAKCAAEVAQEVVTSTDSNAASPLLSTKALFDSATYPWVHQNLTSHLSNDQLAVVLNDFADNALADVCKAVTEERMKA
;
A
#
# COMPACT_ATOMS: atom_id res chain seq x y z
N PRO A 1 3.21 -8.57 8.35
CA PRO A 1 2.51 -9.81 7.95
C PRO A 1 2.17 -10.66 9.19
N GLY A 2 0.96 -11.23 9.26
CA GLY A 2 0.54 -12.07 10.40
C GLY A 2 -0.02 -11.33 11.61
N TYR A 3 -0.25 -10.00 11.52
CA TYR A 3 -0.96 -9.27 12.56
C TYR A 3 -2.48 -9.45 12.39
N PRO A 4 -3.22 -9.94 13.41
CA PRO A 4 -4.65 -10.16 13.27
C PRO A 4 -5.41 -8.88 12.93
N TYR A 5 -6.34 -8.95 11.99
CA TYR A 5 -7.08 -7.78 11.50
C TYR A 5 -7.87 -7.08 12.62
N LEU A 6 -8.48 -7.84 13.54
CA LEU A 6 -9.14 -7.29 14.73
C LEU A 6 -8.20 -6.45 15.61
N ASN A 7 -6.97 -6.93 15.81
CA ASN A 7 -5.99 -6.24 16.63
C ASN A 7 -5.51 -4.96 15.94
N PHE A 8 -5.28 -5.01 14.63
CA PHE A 8 -5.00 -3.83 13.81
C PHE A 8 -6.08 -2.75 13.97
N LEU A 9 -7.36 -3.12 13.78
CA LEU A 9 -8.45 -2.17 13.92
C LEU A 9 -8.57 -1.63 15.36
N THR A 10 -8.42 -2.49 16.36
CA THR A 10 -8.49 -2.09 17.77
C THR A 10 -7.39 -1.07 18.13
N ASP A 11 -6.15 -1.31 17.70
CA ASP A 11 -5.04 -0.40 17.94
C ASP A 11 -5.23 0.94 17.21
N MET A 12 -5.62 0.89 15.93
CA MET A 12 -5.91 2.06 15.13
C MET A 12 -7.02 2.92 15.75
N LEU A 13 -8.12 2.31 16.18
CA LEU A 13 -9.24 3.00 16.82
C LEU A 13 -8.85 3.62 18.17
N ASN A 14 -8.05 2.91 18.98
CA ASN A 14 -7.50 3.46 20.22
C ASN A 14 -6.57 4.65 19.95
N TRP A 15 -5.74 4.57 18.90
CA TRP A 15 -4.86 5.65 18.48
C TRP A 15 -5.65 6.87 17.99
N LEU A 16 -6.65 6.69 17.11
CA LEU A 16 -7.55 7.75 16.66
C LEU A 16 -8.34 8.39 17.80
N LYS A 17 -8.71 7.61 18.83
CA LYS A 17 -9.33 8.15 20.04
C LYS A 17 -8.36 9.03 20.83
N ALA A 18 -7.10 8.65 20.92
CA ALA A 18 -6.07 9.43 21.58
C ALA A 18 -5.63 10.65 20.75
N HIS A 19 -5.85 10.64 19.43
CA HIS A 19 -5.35 11.66 18.49
C HIS A 19 -6.53 12.20 17.64
N PRO A 20 -7.32 13.14 18.19
CA PRO A 20 -8.61 13.55 17.62
C PRO A 20 -8.53 14.26 16.27
N THR A 21 -7.34 14.75 15.90
CA THR A 21 -7.04 15.42 14.64
C THR A 21 -6.60 14.45 13.55
N GLU A 22 -6.31 13.20 13.86
CA GLU A 22 -5.75 12.31 12.88
C GLU A 22 -6.84 11.63 12.04
N ILE A 23 -6.49 11.34 10.79
CA ILE A 23 -7.32 10.61 9.83
C ILE A 23 -6.48 9.43 9.32
N VAL A 24 -7.08 8.26 9.28
CA VAL A 24 -6.45 7.06 8.72
C VAL A 24 -7.14 6.71 7.40
N THR A 25 -6.35 6.55 6.35
CA THR A 25 -6.83 6.03 5.06
C THR A 25 -6.42 4.58 4.92
N ILE A 26 -7.36 3.71 4.52
CA ILE A 26 -7.16 2.27 4.44
C ILE A 26 -7.47 1.79 3.03
N SER A 27 -6.57 0.99 2.48
CA SER A 27 -6.88 0.11 1.35
C SER A 27 -6.64 -1.34 1.76
N LEU A 28 -7.66 -2.18 1.65
CA LEU A 28 -7.60 -3.61 1.98
C LEU A 28 -7.51 -4.43 0.72
N SER A 29 -6.58 -5.37 0.66
CA SER A 29 -6.44 -6.24 -0.49
C SER A 29 -6.16 -7.67 -0.04
N THR A 30 -6.70 -8.62 -0.78
CA THR A 30 -6.37 -10.05 -0.67
C THR A 30 -5.21 -10.41 -1.61
N ASN A 31 -4.58 -9.43 -2.28
CA ASN A 31 -3.40 -9.65 -3.12
C ASN A 31 -2.31 -10.37 -2.31
N GLY A 32 -1.81 -11.48 -2.87
CA GLY A 32 -0.84 -12.35 -2.21
C GLY A 32 -1.44 -13.49 -1.40
N PHE A 33 -2.78 -13.62 -1.33
CA PHE A 33 -3.41 -14.85 -0.86
C PHE A 33 -3.23 -15.96 -1.90
N LEU A 34 -2.97 -17.19 -1.42
CA LEU A 34 -2.72 -18.35 -2.29
C LEU A 34 -4.02 -19.00 -2.78
N ASP A 35 -5.09 -18.89 -1.99
CA ASP A 35 -6.41 -19.45 -2.30
C ASP A 35 -7.52 -18.45 -1.96
N HIS A 36 -7.94 -17.68 -2.95
CA HIS A 36 -9.01 -16.71 -2.80
C HIS A 36 -10.38 -17.34 -2.48
N ALA A 37 -10.60 -18.64 -2.75
CA ALA A 37 -11.87 -19.27 -2.45
C ALA A 37 -12.04 -19.57 -0.95
N SER A 38 -10.95 -19.80 -0.23
CA SER A 38 -10.97 -20.13 1.20
C SER A 38 -10.37 -19.07 2.11
N MET A 39 -9.55 -18.16 1.57
CA MET A 39 -8.85 -17.14 2.36
C MET A 39 -9.50 -15.77 2.28
N ASP A 40 -10.23 -15.45 1.21
CA ASP A 40 -10.89 -14.14 1.09
C ASP A 40 -12.03 -14.07 2.11
N PRO A 41 -12.02 -13.09 3.02
CA PRO A 41 -13.08 -12.95 4.01
C PRO A 41 -14.37 -12.47 3.34
N THR A 42 -15.49 -13.00 3.83
CA THR A 42 -16.82 -12.53 3.45
C THR A 42 -17.09 -11.13 4.01
N GLU A 43 -18.11 -10.47 3.45
CA GLU A 43 -18.57 -9.16 3.91
C GLU A 43 -18.98 -9.19 5.38
N GLU A 44 -19.75 -10.23 5.75
CA GLU A 44 -20.23 -10.47 7.11
C GLU A 44 -19.07 -10.68 8.10
N GLU A 45 -18.04 -11.43 7.72
CA GLU A 45 -16.86 -11.63 8.56
C GLU A 45 -16.13 -10.31 8.84
N LEU A 46 -15.92 -9.49 7.80
CA LEU A 46 -15.26 -8.20 7.97
C LEU A 46 -16.11 -7.21 8.79
N GLU A 47 -17.43 -7.19 8.58
CA GLU A 47 -18.37 -6.37 9.37
C GLU A 47 -18.37 -6.79 10.84
N ASN A 48 -18.37 -8.10 11.12
CA ASN A 48 -18.30 -8.64 12.48
C ASN A 48 -17.01 -8.22 13.19
N VAL A 49 -15.86 -8.33 12.51
CA VAL A 49 -14.56 -7.91 13.07
C VAL A 49 -14.53 -6.40 13.32
N TRP A 50 -15.12 -5.60 12.42
CA TRP A 50 -15.25 -4.16 12.62
C TRP A 50 -16.10 -3.80 13.83
N ASN A 51 -17.30 -4.39 13.93
CA ASN A 51 -18.23 -4.18 15.03
C ASN A 51 -17.62 -4.58 16.38
N GLU A 52 -16.84 -5.66 16.40
CA GLU A 52 -16.07 -6.07 17.57
C GLU A 52 -15.01 -5.02 17.96
N ALA A 53 -14.23 -4.53 17.00
CA ALA A 53 -13.22 -3.49 17.26
C ALA A 53 -13.84 -2.18 17.80
N MET A 54 -14.97 -1.75 17.22
CA MET A 54 -15.71 -0.57 17.68
C MET A 54 -16.24 -0.73 19.10
N LYS A 55 -16.79 -1.92 19.42
CA LYS A 55 -17.25 -2.25 20.77
C LYS A 55 -16.09 -2.23 21.78
N ASN A 56 -14.93 -2.76 21.41
CA ASN A 56 -13.75 -2.84 22.29
C ASN A 56 -13.14 -1.48 22.61
N THR A 57 -13.27 -0.49 21.73
CA THR A 57 -12.58 0.82 21.86
C THR A 57 -13.51 1.97 22.25
N SER A 58 -14.80 1.86 21.90
CA SER A 58 -15.77 2.96 22.00
C SER A 58 -15.25 4.25 21.31
N ALA A 59 -14.58 4.09 20.17
CA ALA A 59 -14.10 5.21 19.37
C ALA A 59 -15.28 5.98 18.75
N ASP A 60 -15.20 7.31 18.81
CA ASP A 60 -16.20 8.21 18.21
C ASP A 60 -15.71 8.65 16.82
N VAL A 61 -15.83 7.72 15.87
CA VAL A 61 -15.37 7.87 14.48
C VAL A 61 -16.49 7.46 13.53
N VAL A 62 -16.54 8.14 12.39
CA VAL A 62 -17.39 7.82 11.25
C VAL A 62 -16.48 7.36 10.12
N ILE A 63 -16.94 6.37 9.37
CA ILE A 63 -16.24 5.90 8.18
C ILE A 63 -16.63 6.79 7.01
N GLY A 64 -15.63 7.31 6.32
CA GLY A 64 -15.76 7.98 5.03
C GLY A 64 -15.46 7.03 3.87
N THR A 65 -15.82 7.48 2.68
CA THR A 65 -15.65 6.75 1.42
C THR A 65 -14.67 7.48 0.50
N ARG A 66 -14.45 6.96 -0.71
CA ARG A 66 -13.72 7.66 -1.78
C ARG A 66 -14.19 9.10 -2.02
N ASP A 67 -15.49 9.39 -1.88
CA ASP A 67 -16.04 10.71 -2.17
C ASP A 67 -15.60 11.75 -1.12
N ASP A 68 -15.17 11.28 0.05
CA ASP A 68 -14.64 12.11 1.12
C ASP A 68 -13.20 12.56 0.86
N LEU A 69 -12.49 11.99 -0.13
CA LEU A 69 -11.15 12.45 -0.53
C LEU A 69 -11.14 13.88 -1.10
N ALA A 70 -12.28 14.34 -1.63
CA ALA A 70 -12.44 15.71 -2.11
C ALA A 70 -12.86 16.71 -1.00
N SER A 71 -13.15 16.22 0.21
CA SER A 71 -13.55 17.08 1.33
C SER A 71 -12.34 17.75 1.98
N SER A 72 -12.55 18.97 2.48
CA SER A 72 -11.52 19.62 3.28
C SER A 72 -11.25 18.84 4.56
N TYR A 73 -9.99 18.86 5.02
CA TYR A 73 -9.62 18.25 6.29
C TYR A 73 -10.50 18.71 7.46
N GLN A 74 -10.81 20.02 7.55
CA GLN A 74 -11.68 20.56 8.59
C GLN A 74 -13.09 19.93 8.57
N THR A 75 -13.66 19.77 7.37
CA THR A 75 -14.97 19.11 7.19
C THR A 75 -14.94 17.66 7.67
N LEU A 76 -13.88 16.92 7.35
CA LEU A 76 -13.71 15.52 7.78
C LEU A 76 -13.64 15.41 9.30
N ILE A 77 -12.89 16.30 9.96
CA ILE A 77 -12.79 16.34 11.43
C ILE A 77 -14.14 16.67 12.08
N GLU A 78 -14.86 17.68 11.58
CA GLU A 78 -16.17 18.07 12.11
C GLU A 78 -17.22 16.97 11.98
N GLN A 79 -17.21 16.25 10.86
CA GLN A 79 -18.10 15.11 10.61
C GLN A 79 -17.61 13.82 11.26
N LYS A 80 -16.46 13.87 11.95
CA LYS A 80 -15.76 12.71 12.54
C LYS A 80 -15.42 11.62 11.53
N LYS A 81 -15.38 11.94 10.24
CA LYS A 81 -14.96 11.06 9.15
C LYS A 81 -13.44 10.89 9.17
N ARG A 82 -12.96 10.06 10.09
CA ARG A 82 -11.54 9.93 10.44
C ARG A 82 -10.94 8.59 10.01
N ILE A 83 -11.73 7.78 9.32
CA ILE A 83 -11.30 6.55 8.67
C ILE A 83 -11.87 6.58 7.26
N ILE A 84 -11.01 6.55 6.24
CA ILE A 84 -11.43 6.59 4.83
C ILE A 84 -11.02 5.28 4.16
N PHE A 85 -12.01 4.48 3.76
CA PHE A 85 -11.74 3.27 2.96
C PHE A 85 -11.67 3.62 1.47
N LEU A 86 -10.51 3.34 0.86
CA LEU A 86 -10.26 3.57 -0.56
C LEU A 86 -10.91 2.49 -1.43
N ASN A 87 -10.85 1.25 -0.98
CA ASN A 87 -11.63 0.18 -1.55
C ASN A 87 -12.51 -0.36 -0.44
N ASN A 88 -13.82 -0.18 -0.61
CA ASN A 88 -14.77 -0.93 0.19
C ASN A 88 -14.55 -2.40 -0.15
N SER A 89 -13.69 -3.09 0.60
CA SER A 89 -13.96 -4.48 0.91
C SER A 89 -15.38 -4.47 1.48
N ASN A 90 -16.25 -5.31 0.97
CA ASN A 90 -17.70 -5.21 1.12
C ASN A 90 -18.23 -5.19 2.59
N ALA A 91 -17.34 -5.25 3.57
CA ALA A 91 -17.49 -5.13 5.02
C ALA A 91 -18.32 -3.94 5.55
N ILE A 92 -18.31 -2.79 4.87
CA ILE A 92 -18.87 -1.56 5.43
C ILE A 92 -19.65 -0.84 4.35
N SER A 93 -20.84 -1.37 4.08
CA SER A 93 -21.84 -0.60 3.34
C SER A 93 -22.14 0.68 4.12
N ASP A 94 -22.01 1.83 3.47
CA ASP A 94 -22.86 2.95 3.85
C ASP A 94 -24.29 2.48 3.63
N SER A 95 -25.00 2.24 4.73
CA SER A 95 -26.39 1.78 4.76
C SER A 95 -27.35 2.63 3.89
N ALA A 96 -26.93 3.83 3.45
CA ALA A 96 -27.72 4.73 2.63
C ALA A 96 -27.56 4.54 1.11
N THR A 97 -26.46 3.99 0.59
CA THR A 97 -26.15 4.11 -0.86
C THR A 97 -25.96 2.80 -1.61
N ASN A 98 -25.72 1.67 -0.92
CA ASN A 98 -25.66 0.31 -1.48
C ASN A 98 -24.87 0.19 -2.80
N SER A 99 -23.88 1.06 -3.03
CA SER A 99 -23.18 1.19 -4.31
C SER A 99 -21.69 1.03 -4.12
N TYR A 100 -21.20 -0.08 -4.65
CA TYR A 100 -19.81 -0.49 -4.69
C TYR A 100 -19.07 0.29 -5.78
N TYR A 101 -18.19 1.21 -5.39
CA TYR A 101 -17.22 1.81 -6.31
C TYR A 101 -15.89 1.97 -5.60
N PRO A 102 -14.89 1.09 -5.84
CA PRO A 102 -13.55 1.33 -5.33
C PRO A 102 -13.02 2.67 -5.86
N ALA A 103 -12.20 3.34 -5.05
CA ALA A 103 -11.44 4.50 -5.47
C ALA A 103 -10.52 4.07 -6.63
N SER A 104 -10.67 4.76 -7.74
CA SER A 104 -9.78 4.67 -8.87
C SER A 104 -8.41 5.24 -8.49
N LYS A 105 -7.35 4.53 -8.86
CA LYS A 105 -5.97 4.96 -8.61
C LYS A 105 -5.20 5.20 -9.89
N TYR A 106 -4.30 6.17 -9.85
CA TYR A 106 -3.09 6.15 -10.66
C TYR A 106 -2.06 5.34 -9.87
N ASP A 107 -1.75 4.13 -10.32
CA ASP A 107 -0.76 3.26 -9.70
C ASP A 107 0.48 3.24 -10.57
N THR A 108 1.65 3.48 -9.98
CA THR A 108 2.92 3.36 -10.70
C THR A 108 3.26 1.92 -11.06
N TYR A 109 2.58 0.94 -10.48
CA TYR A 109 2.59 -0.46 -10.91
C TYR A 109 1.41 -0.71 -11.85
N ASP A 110 1.71 -1.11 -13.09
CA ASP A 110 0.71 -1.33 -14.13
C ASP A 110 0.04 -2.72 -14.06
N GLY A 111 0.34 -3.51 -13.03
CA GLY A 111 -0.13 -4.88 -12.89
C GLY A 111 0.81 -5.92 -13.49
N ASN A 112 1.92 -5.49 -14.11
CA ASN A 112 2.96 -6.36 -14.63
C ASN A 112 4.29 -6.12 -13.92
N ASP A 113 5.00 -7.21 -13.62
CA ASP A 113 6.28 -7.18 -12.93
C ASP A 113 7.43 -6.68 -13.82
N ASP A 114 7.22 -6.41 -15.12
CA ASP A 114 8.30 -6.03 -16.07
C ASP A 114 9.24 -4.93 -15.56
N GLN A 115 8.70 -3.91 -14.86
CA GLN A 115 9.47 -2.78 -14.33
C GLN A 115 9.83 -2.94 -12.85
N TYR A 116 9.15 -3.83 -12.13
CA TYR A 116 9.29 -4.00 -10.68
C TYR A 116 10.07 -5.25 -10.30
N ALA A 117 10.15 -6.27 -11.16
CA ALA A 117 11.02 -7.44 -11.04
C ALA A 117 12.48 -7.04 -11.27
N THR A 118 13.04 -6.31 -10.30
CA THR A 118 14.39 -5.77 -10.37
C THR A 118 15.11 -5.87 -9.03
N PHE A 119 16.44 -5.97 -9.11
CA PHE A 119 17.34 -5.78 -7.97
C PHE A 119 17.92 -4.35 -7.92
N SER A 120 17.54 -3.49 -8.87
CA SER A 120 18.11 -2.16 -9.06
C SER A 120 17.10 -1.08 -8.72
N SER A 121 17.44 -0.26 -7.73
CA SER A 121 16.68 0.95 -7.40
C SER A 121 16.64 1.96 -8.56
N ASN A 122 17.67 1.96 -9.43
CA ASN A 122 17.71 2.85 -10.59
C ASN A 122 16.62 2.50 -11.60
N THR A 123 16.26 1.22 -11.76
CA THR A 123 15.13 0.83 -12.63
C THR A 123 13.83 1.47 -12.13
N ILE A 124 13.57 1.43 -10.82
CA ILE A 124 12.38 2.08 -10.25
C ILE A 124 12.43 3.60 -10.47
N ILE A 125 13.57 4.24 -10.20
CA ILE A 125 13.69 5.70 -10.34
C ILE A 125 13.56 6.14 -11.79
N GLU A 126 14.36 5.57 -12.69
CA GLU A 126 14.48 6.03 -14.08
C GLU A 126 13.30 5.58 -14.94
N ASP A 127 12.85 4.34 -14.77
CA ASP A 127 11.84 3.76 -15.64
C ASP A 127 10.40 3.97 -15.17
N VAL A 128 10.21 4.28 -13.89
CA VAL A 128 8.88 4.44 -13.29
C VAL A 128 8.72 5.84 -12.71
N LEU A 129 9.46 6.17 -11.65
CA LEU A 129 9.19 7.35 -10.84
C LEU A 129 9.39 8.66 -11.63
N ASN A 130 10.47 8.74 -12.43
CA ASN A 130 10.75 9.90 -13.29
C ASN A 130 9.73 10.07 -14.43
N LYS A 131 8.91 9.07 -14.72
CA LYS A 131 7.87 9.13 -15.76
C LYS A 131 6.50 9.50 -15.21
N MET A 132 6.36 9.63 -13.89
CA MET A 132 5.12 10.06 -13.26
C MET A 132 4.76 11.48 -13.66
N SER A 133 3.47 11.73 -13.81
CA SER A 133 2.98 13.06 -14.16
C SER A 133 1.63 13.39 -13.52
N ALA A 134 1.41 14.68 -13.26
CA ALA A 134 0.11 15.19 -12.82
C ALA A 134 -1.00 14.95 -13.87
N SER A 135 -0.65 14.83 -15.17
CA SER A 135 -1.62 14.46 -16.21
C SER A 135 -2.14 13.03 -16.04
N ASP A 136 -1.31 12.09 -15.57
CA ASP A 136 -1.73 10.71 -15.35
C ASP A 136 -2.58 10.56 -14.08
N GLN A 137 -2.46 11.50 -13.14
CA GLN A 137 -3.35 11.58 -11.97
C GLN A 137 -4.76 12.04 -12.35
N ALA A 138 -4.90 12.82 -13.43
CA ALA A 138 -6.16 13.48 -13.75
C ALA A 138 -7.29 12.45 -13.94
N GLY A 139 -8.38 12.65 -13.19
CA GLY A 139 -9.55 11.77 -13.23
C GLY A 139 -9.40 10.47 -12.41
N LYS A 140 -8.37 10.38 -11.56
CA LYS A 140 -8.24 9.33 -10.53
C LYS A 140 -8.57 9.92 -9.15
N ASP A 141 -8.99 9.06 -8.22
CA ASP A 141 -9.32 9.47 -6.85
C ASP A 141 -8.05 9.67 -6.01
N TYR A 142 -7.00 8.87 -6.26
CA TYR A 142 -5.70 8.98 -5.57
C TYR A 142 -4.56 8.41 -6.40
N THR A 143 -3.33 8.60 -5.92
CA THR A 143 -2.11 8.06 -6.52
C THR A 143 -1.41 7.09 -5.56
N VAL A 144 -0.91 5.98 -6.09
CA VAL A 144 -0.01 5.05 -5.40
C VAL A 144 1.36 5.16 -6.04
N VAL A 145 2.36 5.50 -5.24
CA VAL A 145 3.76 5.68 -5.61
C VAL A 145 4.53 4.52 -5.02
N GLN A 146 4.71 3.45 -5.79
CA GLN A 146 5.44 2.27 -5.35
C GLN A 146 6.94 2.50 -5.50
N ILE A 147 7.67 2.36 -4.41
CA ILE A 147 9.10 2.70 -4.32
C ILE A 147 10.00 1.50 -3.99
N GLN A 148 9.42 0.30 -4.03
CA GLN A 148 10.07 -0.98 -3.85
C GLN A 148 10.25 -1.71 -5.19
N GLY A 149 11.09 -2.74 -5.20
CA GLY A 149 11.20 -3.69 -6.32
C GLY A 149 10.91 -5.11 -5.85
N THR A 150 10.21 -5.87 -6.68
CA THR A 150 9.89 -7.29 -6.50
C THR A 150 11.10 -8.17 -6.82
N CYS A 151 12.13 -8.14 -5.97
CA CYS A 151 13.35 -8.92 -6.21
C CYS A 151 13.11 -10.45 -6.29
N THR A 152 12.03 -10.93 -5.67
CA THR A 152 11.60 -12.34 -5.77
C THR A 152 11.19 -12.70 -7.20
N ALA A 153 10.40 -11.84 -7.86
CA ALA A 153 10.01 -12.06 -9.25
C ALA A 153 11.25 -12.04 -10.17
N ALA A 154 12.15 -11.09 -9.96
CA ALA A 154 13.43 -10.99 -10.68
C ALA A 154 14.28 -12.27 -10.51
N LEU A 155 14.34 -12.80 -9.28
CA LEU A 155 15.05 -14.03 -8.99
C LEU A 155 14.41 -15.21 -9.73
N MET A 156 13.09 -15.36 -9.68
CA MET A 156 12.38 -16.46 -10.35
C MET A 156 12.63 -16.48 -11.86
N THR A 157 12.58 -15.33 -12.53
CA THR A 157 12.91 -15.23 -13.97
C THR A 157 14.36 -15.65 -14.24
N ASN A 158 15.31 -15.22 -13.40
CA ASN A 158 16.70 -15.61 -13.55
C ASN A 158 16.90 -17.12 -13.31
N LEU A 159 16.18 -17.70 -12.35
CA LEU A 159 16.21 -19.14 -12.09
C LEU A 159 15.60 -19.95 -13.24
N GLU A 160 14.52 -19.49 -13.85
CA GLU A 160 13.93 -20.13 -15.03
C GLU A 160 14.90 -20.10 -16.23
N ASN A 161 15.55 -18.96 -16.48
CA ASN A 161 16.57 -18.85 -17.51
C ASN A 161 17.76 -19.77 -17.23
N ALA A 162 18.20 -19.85 -15.98
CA ALA A 162 19.28 -20.74 -15.54
C ALA A 162 18.89 -22.22 -15.60
N TRP A 163 17.61 -22.57 -15.37
CA TRP A 163 17.11 -23.94 -15.51
C TRP A 163 17.21 -24.43 -16.95
N ASN A 164 16.89 -23.54 -17.89
CA ASN A 164 17.00 -23.80 -19.32
C ASN A 164 18.45 -23.92 -19.81
N ASP A 165 19.42 -23.48 -18.98
CA ASP A 165 20.86 -23.71 -19.18
C ASP A 165 21.34 -24.89 -18.31
N ASN A 166 21.57 -26.06 -18.92
CA ASN A 166 21.88 -27.33 -18.24
C ASN A 166 23.02 -27.29 -17.20
N GLY A 167 23.84 -26.22 -17.16
CA GLY A 167 24.91 -26.02 -16.17
C GLY A 167 24.48 -25.47 -14.80
N ALA A 168 23.28 -24.89 -14.67
CA ALA A 168 22.87 -24.17 -13.44
C ALA A 168 21.65 -24.76 -12.72
N LYS A 169 21.09 -25.87 -13.22
CA LYS A 169 19.86 -26.49 -12.73
C LYS A 169 19.84 -26.76 -11.21
N CYS A 170 20.91 -27.32 -10.65
CA CYS A 170 20.97 -27.63 -9.21
C CYS A 170 20.96 -26.37 -8.33
N ALA A 171 21.59 -25.27 -8.77
CA ALA A 171 21.54 -23.99 -8.06
C ALA A 171 20.14 -23.38 -8.13
N ALA A 172 19.44 -23.55 -9.26
CA ALA A 172 18.07 -23.10 -9.43
C ALA A 172 17.07 -23.88 -8.55
N GLU A 173 17.22 -25.20 -8.43
CA GLU A 173 16.41 -26.03 -7.52
C GLU A 173 16.55 -25.57 -6.06
N VAL A 174 17.78 -25.37 -5.58
CA VAL A 174 18.05 -24.92 -4.20
C VAL A 174 17.52 -23.50 -3.96
N ALA A 175 17.73 -22.58 -4.90
CA ALA A 175 17.26 -21.20 -4.76
C ALA A 175 15.73 -21.11 -4.81
N GLN A 176 15.08 -21.88 -5.67
CA GLN A 176 13.62 -21.99 -5.71
C GLN A 176 13.10 -22.52 -4.38
N GLU A 177 13.67 -23.61 -3.86
CA GLU A 177 13.27 -24.16 -2.57
C GLU A 177 13.46 -23.15 -1.44
N VAL A 178 14.57 -22.38 -1.39
CA VAL A 178 14.75 -21.33 -0.37
C VAL A 178 13.71 -20.21 -0.48
N VAL A 179 13.34 -19.82 -1.70
CA VAL A 179 12.32 -18.79 -1.95
C VAL A 179 10.91 -19.29 -1.63
N THR A 180 10.61 -20.57 -1.89
CA THR A 180 9.26 -21.14 -1.75
C THR A 180 9.03 -21.92 -0.44
N SER A 181 10.08 -22.28 0.29
CA SER A 181 10.01 -23.06 1.55
C SER A 181 9.76 -22.20 2.79
N THR A 182 9.79 -20.88 2.65
CA THR A 182 9.39 -19.99 3.75
C THR A 182 7.89 -19.80 3.72
N ASP A 183 7.19 -20.18 4.80
CA ASP A 183 5.75 -19.93 5.01
C ASP A 183 5.38 -18.44 5.10
N SER A 184 6.32 -17.53 4.79
CA SER A 184 6.11 -16.09 4.87
C SER A 184 6.97 -15.32 3.86
N ASN A 185 6.33 -14.44 3.10
CA ASN A 185 7.01 -13.39 2.32
C ASN A 185 7.84 -12.44 3.20
N ALA A 186 7.75 -12.49 4.53
CA ALA A 186 8.63 -11.76 5.43
C ALA A 186 10.04 -12.38 5.57
N ALA A 187 10.22 -13.66 5.22
CA ALA A 187 11.52 -14.31 5.09
C ALA A 187 12.05 -14.28 3.64
N SER A 188 11.31 -13.59 2.75
CA SER A 188 11.63 -13.40 1.34
C SER A 188 12.91 -12.57 1.14
N PRO A 189 13.61 -12.73 0.00
CA PRO A 189 14.70 -11.84 -0.39
C PRO A 189 14.31 -10.34 -0.44
N LEU A 190 13.03 -9.97 -0.35
CA LEU A 190 12.56 -8.56 -0.30
C LEU A 190 13.25 -7.74 0.81
N LEU A 191 13.51 -8.33 1.98
CA LEU A 191 14.27 -7.63 3.04
C LEU A 191 15.73 -7.38 2.65
N SER A 192 16.32 -8.22 1.80
CA SER A 192 17.72 -8.10 1.40
C SER A 192 17.97 -6.91 0.47
N THR A 193 16.95 -6.48 -0.26
CA THR A 193 17.03 -5.34 -1.18
C THR A 193 16.49 -4.06 -0.57
N LYS A 194 15.67 -4.12 0.49
CA LYS A 194 15.06 -2.92 1.11
C LYS A 194 16.04 -1.77 1.34
N ALA A 195 17.17 -2.01 2.01
CA ALA A 195 18.15 -0.96 2.30
C ALA A 195 18.72 -0.31 1.04
N LEU A 196 18.89 -1.09 -0.04
CA LEU A 196 19.36 -0.58 -1.34
C LEU A 196 18.31 0.35 -1.95
N PHE A 197 17.06 -0.09 -2.00
CA PHE A 197 15.96 0.70 -2.57
C PHE A 197 15.70 1.95 -1.75
N ASP A 198 15.49 1.82 -0.45
CA ASP A 198 15.18 2.95 0.44
C ASP A 198 16.26 4.03 0.41
N SER A 199 17.55 3.64 0.34
CA SER A 199 18.66 4.60 0.27
C SER A 199 18.64 5.49 -0.98
N ALA A 200 17.94 5.07 -2.04
CA ALA A 200 17.83 5.79 -3.30
C ALA A 200 16.43 6.39 -3.52
N THR A 201 15.37 5.65 -3.22
CA THR A 201 13.98 6.06 -3.48
C THR A 201 13.45 7.03 -2.45
N TYR A 202 13.88 6.98 -1.18
CA TYR A 202 13.46 7.96 -0.17
C TYR A 202 13.96 9.37 -0.50
N PRO A 203 15.26 9.58 -0.84
CA PRO A 203 15.72 10.87 -1.35
C PRO A 203 14.96 11.32 -2.59
N TRP A 204 14.63 10.40 -3.50
CA TRP A 204 13.86 10.74 -4.69
C TRP A 204 12.47 11.28 -4.32
N VAL A 205 11.72 10.56 -3.48
CA VAL A 205 10.38 10.96 -3.02
C VAL A 205 10.43 12.33 -2.37
N HIS A 206 11.37 12.54 -1.45
CA HIS A 206 11.52 13.81 -0.74
C HIS A 206 11.83 15.00 -1.67
N GLN A 207 12.60 14.78 -2.74
CA GLN A 207 13.07 15.87 -3.61
C GLN A 207 12.17 16.12 -4.83
N ASN A 208 11.40 15.12 -5.27
CA ASN A 208 10.77 15.13 -6.59
C ASN A 208 9.26 14.93 -6.55
N LEU A 209 8.67 14.37 -5.48
CA LEU A 209 7.26 13.99 -5.53
C LEU A 209 6.34 15.21 -5.76
N THR A 210 6.60 16.30 -5.04
CA THR A 210 5.83 17.57 -5.12
C THR A 210 5.89 18.21 -6.51
N SER A 211 6.94 17.96 -7.30
CA SER A 211 7.07 18.53 -8.66
C SER A 211 6.50 17.64 -9.76
N HIS A 212 6.33 16.34 -9.51
CA HIS A 212 5.79 15.39 -10.48
C HIS A 212 4.28 15.22 -10.39
N LEU A 213 3.71 15.41 -9.19
CA LEU A 213 2.29 15.18 -8.90
C LEU A 213 1.60 16.46 -8.47
N SER A 214 0.32 16.59 -8.80
CA SER A 214 -0.60 17.59 -8.23
C SER A 214 -0.61 17.51 -6.70
N ASN A 215 -0.68 18.66 -6.05
CA ASN A 215 -0.77 18.79 -4.59
C ASN A 215 -2.19 18.58 -4.05
N ASP A 216 -3.20 18.66 -4.92
CA ASP A 216 -4.63 18.63 -4.54
C ASP A 216 -5.21 17.21 -4.42
N GLN A 217 -4.40 16.17 -4.65
CA GLN A 217 -4.83 14.78 -4.62
C GLN A 217 -3.99 13.96 -3.62
N LEU A 218 -4.61 12.98 -2.98
CA LEU A 218 -3.92 12.03 -2.10
C LEU A 218 -2.84 11.27 -2.88
N ALA A 219 -1.62 11.30 -2.36
CA ALA A 219 -0.50 10.47 -2.81
C ALA A 219 -0.10 9.51 -1.70
N VAL A 220 -0.15 8.21 -1.97
CA VAL A 220 0.23 7.12 -1.06
C VAL A 220 1.59 6.61 -1.52
N VAL A 221 2.62 6.78 -0.69
CA VAL A 221 3.92 6.15 -0.93
C VAL A 221 3.87 4.72 -0.38
N LEU A 222 4.02 3.75 -1.27
CA LEU A 222 3.93 2.33 -0.96
C LEU A 222 5.32 1.70 -1.02
N ASN A 223 5.61 0.86 -0.05
CA ASN A 223 6.84 0.08 0.05
C ASN A 223 6.48 -1.31 0.63
N ASP A 224 7.32 -2.32 0.41
CA ASP A 224 7.12 -3.66 1.01
C ASP A 224 7.03 -3.60 2.55
N PHE A 225 7.77 -2.65 3.14
CA PHE A 225 7.78 -2.41 4.58
C PHE A 225 7.74 -0.91 4.88
N ALA A 226 6.74 -0.49 5.66
CA ALA A 226 6.67 0.85 6.23
C ALA A 226 7.43 0.90 7.56
N ASP A 227 8.37 1.84 7.65
CA ASP A 227 9.16 2.11 8.85
C ASP A 227 9.15 3.62 9.18
N ASN A 228 9.84 3.99 10.27
CA ASN A 228 9.87 5.37 10.72
C ASN A 228 10.54 6.31 9.71
N ALA A 229 11.50 5.83 8.91
CA ALA A 229 12.16 6.66 7.92
C ALA A 229 11.21 6.97 6.75
N LEU A 230 10.40 5.99 6.31
CA LEU A 230 9.33 6.25 5.35
C LEU A 230 8.32 7.26 5.91
N ALA A 231 7.90 7.12 7.17
CA ALA A 231 6.97 8.03 7.80
C ALA A 231 7.52 9.47 7.86
N ASP A 232 8.79 9.64 8.21
CA ASP A 232 9.46 10.95 8.24
C ASP A 232 9.55 11.58 6.84
N VAL A 233 9.85 10.79 5.81
CA VAL A 233 9.87 11.26 4.41
C VAL A 233 8.49 11.72 3.96
N CYS A 234 7.45 10.91 4.19
CA CYS A 234 6.07 11.25 3.84
C CYS A 234 5.57 12.49 4.59
N LYS A 235 5.96 12.65 5.86
CA LYS A 235 5.68 13.87 6.63
C LYS A 235 6.33 15.10 6.00
N ALA A 236 7.62 15.03 5.69
CA ALA A 236 8.35 16.15 5.08
C ALA A 236 7.75 16.57 3.73
N VAL A 237 7.38 15.59 2.88
CA VAL A 237 6.69 15.84 1.61
C VAL A 237 5.30 16.47 1.85
N THR A 238 4.55 16.01 2.85
CA THR A 238 3.25 16.60 3.20
C THR A 238 3.40 18.07 3.62
N GLU A 239 4.39 18.38 4.46
CA GLU A 239 4.68 19.76 4.88
C GLU A 239 5.14 20.66 3.72
N GLU A 240 5.80 20.11 2.71
CA GLU A 240 6.15 20.84 1.49
C GLU A 240 4.92 21.10 0.61
N ARG A 241 4.09 20.07 0.38
CA ARG A 241 2.85 20.16 -0.42
C ARG A 241 1.85 21.15 0.17
N MET A 242 1.85 21.36 1.49
CA MET A 242 1.02 22.37 2.15
C MET A 242 1.48 23.83 1.94
N LYS A 243 2.74 24.05 1.51
CA LYS A 243 3.31 25.39 1.31
C LYS A 243 3.21 25.89 -0.14
N ALA A 244 3.10 24.95 -1.08
CA ALA A 244 3.03 25.20 -2.51
C ALA A 244 1.60 25.53 -2.95
#